data_AF-A0A6I7MNU9-F1
#
_entry.id   AF-A0A6I7MNU9-F1
#
_cell.length_a   1.000
_cell.length_b   1.000
_cell.length_c   1.000
_cell.angle_alpha   90.00
_cell.angle_beta   90.00
_cell.angle_gamma   90.00
#
_symmetry.space_group_name_H-M   'P 1'
#
loop_
_entity.id
_entity.type
_entity.pdbx_description
1 polymer ?
#
loop_
_entity_poly.entity_id
_entity_poly.type
_entity_poly.pdbx_seq_one_letter_code
_entity_poly.pdbx_strand_id
1 'polypeptide(L)'
;ILAVRIQEVFGWLETPTINNGKTQLLLHLLSPGFKPVQVTSDLNNFWKNTYFEVKKELKQRYPKHSWPEDPLTAKAISGVKRKY
;
A
#
# COMPACT_ATOMS: atom_id res chain seq x y z
N ILE A 1 -7.77 -13.74 0.01
CA ILE A 1 -6.54 -12.92 -0.09
C ILE A 1 -6.85 -11.76 -1.03
N LEU A 2 -6.43 -10.54 -0.69
CA LEU A 2 -6.59 -9.35 -1.54
C LEU A 2 -5.22 -8.89 -2.03
N ALA A 3 -4.98 -9.01 -3.34
CA ALA A 3 -3.78 -8.50 -3.98
C ALA A 3 -4.04 -7.09 -4.50
N VAL A 4 -3.28 -6.12 -4.03
CA VAL A 4 -3.53 -4.70 -4.30
C VAL A 4 -2.22 -3.93 -4.36
N ARG A 5 -2.12 -2.94 -5.25
CA ARG A 5 -0.91 -2.11 -5.31
C ARG A 5 -0.87 -1.19 -4.11
N ILE A 6 0.32 -0.98 -3.57
CA ILE A 6 0.51 -0.15 -2.38
C ILE A 6 -0.04 1.28 -2.55
N GLN A 7 -0.04 1.84 -3.77
CA GLN A 7 -0.57 3.19 -4.02
C GLN A 7 -2.10 3.28 -3.92
N GLU A 8 -2.79 2.16 -4.08
CA GLU A 8 -4.25 2.10 -4.08
C GLU A 8 -4.82 2.00 -2.67
N VAL A 9 -3.98 1.68 -1.68
CA VAL A 9 -4.35 1.58 -0.26
C VAL A 9 -3.82 2.74 0.59
N PHE A 10 -3.19 3.76 -0.02
CA PHE A 10 -2.90 5.00 0.69
C PHE A 10 -4.19 5.62 1.25
N GLY A 11 -4.12 6.13 2.47
CA GLY A 11 -5.27 6.63 3.20
C GLY A 11 -6.02 5.57 4.02
N TRP A 12 -5.70 4.28 3.89
CA TRP A 12 -6.32 3.24 4.70
C TRP A 12 -5.62 3.13 6.06
N LEU A 13 -6.37 3.35 7.14
CA LEU A 13 -5.87 3.26 8.50
C LEU A 13 -5.85 1.83 9.04
N GLU A 14 -6.80 1.01 8.60
CA GLU A 14 -7.00 -0.35 9.07
C GLU A 14 -7.15 -1.33 7.92
N THR A 15 -6.96 -2.60 8.23
CA THR A 15 -7.14 -3.68 7.26
C THR A 15 -8.63 -3.91 7.05
N PRO A 16 -9.13 -3.97 5.81
CA PRO A 16 -10.53 -4.28 5.56
C PRO A 16 -10.90 -5.64 6.13
N THR A 17 -12.12 -5.71 6.65
CA THR A 17 -12.73 -6.92 7.19
C THR A 17 -13.93 -7.34 6.35
N ILE A 18 -14.22 -8.63 6.33
CA ILE A 18 -15.41 -9.23 5.71
C ILE A 18 -16.19 -10.00 6.78
N ASN A 19 -17.32 -10.62 6.39
CA ASN A 19 -18.18 -11.38 7.30
C ASN A 19 -18.63 -10.54 8.51
N ASN A 20 -19.10 -9.31 8.24
CA ASN A 20 -19.52 -8.35 9.27
C ASN A 20 -18.43 -8.10 10.32
N GLY A 21 -17.18 -7.88 9.87
CA GLY A 21 -16.06 -7.59 10.76
C GLY A 21 -15.34 -8.81 11.34
N LYS A 22 -15.84 -10.02 11.11
CA LYS A 22 -15.32 -11.24 11.75
C LYS A 22 -14.04 -11.77 11.13
N THR A 23 -13.73 -11.39 9.89
CA THR A 23 -12.56 -11.93 9.18
C THR A 23 -11.75 -10.81 8.57
N GLN A 24 -10.53 -10.62 9.06
CA GLN A 24 -9.59 -9.66 8.52
C GLN A 24 -8.93 -10.21 7.25
N LEU A 25 -8.83 -9.38 6.21
CA LEU A 25 -8.23 -9.81 4.95
C LEU A 25 -6.71 -9.87 5.03
N LEU A 26 -6.12 -10.93 4.49
CA LEU A 26 -4.69 -10.96 4.18
C LEU A 26 -4.44 -10.15 2.90
N LEU A 27 -3.66 -9.07 3.03
CA LEU A 27 -3.25 -8.19 1.94
C LEU A 27 -1.92 -8.64 1.34
N HIS A 28 -1.88 -8.82 0.03
CA HIS A 28 -0.65 -8.88 -0.74
C HIS A 28 -0.42 -7.50 -1.33
N LEU A 29 0.43 -6.71 -0.68
CA LEU A 29 0.81 -5.39 -1.16
C LEU A 29 1.78 -5.55 -2.32
N LEU A 30 1.42 -4.97 -3.46
CA LEU A 30 2.16 -5.08 -4.70
C LEU A 30 2.91 -3.78 -5.03
N SER A 31 4.06 -3.94 -5.67
CA SER A 31 4.74 -2.85 -6.37
C SER A 31 3.96 -2.39 -7.61
N PRO A 32 4.30 -1.23 -8.22
CA PRO A 32 3.71 -0.81 -9.49
C PRO A 32 3.75 -1.86 -10.60
N GLY A 33 4.78 -2.70 -10.63
CA GLY A 33 4.93 -3.81 -11.58
C GLY A 33 4.21 -5.10 -11.17
N PHE A 34 3.22 -5.03 -10.28
CA PHE A 34 2.40 -6.17 -9.82
C PHE A 34 3.17 -7.30 -9.12
N LYS A 35 4.41 -7.03 -8.66
CA LYS A 35 5.18 -7.99 -7.84
C LYS A 35 4.88 -7.78 -6.35
N PRO A 36 4.63 -8.85 -5.56
CA PRO A 36 4.48 -8.76 -4.12
C PRO A 36 5.71 -8.15 -3.46
N VAL A 37 5.49 -7.20 -2.55
CA VAL A 37 6.54 -6.56 -1.74
C VAL A 37 6.34 -6.78 -0.25
N GLN A 38 5.09 -6.95 0.17
CA GLN A 38 4.76 -7.29 1.55
C GLN A 38 3.46 -8.09 1.56
N VAL A 39 3.39 -9.06 2.46
CA VAL A 39 2.13 -9.73 2.83
C VAL A 39 1.81 -9.35 4.27
N THR A 40 0.63 -8.81 4.51
CA THR A 40 0.22 -8.40 5.87
C THR A 40 -1.27 -8.60 6.09
N SER A 41 -1.65 -9.04 7.27
CA SER A 41 -3.02 -8.95 7.77
C SER A 41 -3.22 -7.72 8.65
N ASP A 42 -2.17 -6.98 9.01
CA ASP A 42 -2.21 -5.76 9.81
C ASP A 42 -1.61 -4.59 9.04
N LEU A 43 -2.50 -3.84 8.37
CA LEU A 43 -2.14 -2.68 7.56
C LEU A 43 -1.64 -1.50 8.42
N ASN A 44 -2.14 -1.36 9.66
CA ASN A 44 -1.73 -0.28 10.55
C ASN A 44 -0.26 -0.42 10.97
N ASN A 45 0.10 -1.64 11.39
CA ASN A 45 1.47 -1.98 11.74
C ASN A 45 2.41 -1.85 10.54
N PHE A 46 1.94 -2.25 9.35
CA PHE A 46 2.70 -2.07 8.11
C PHE A 46 3.07 -0.60 7.86
N TRP A 47 2.12 0.33 7.96
CA TRP A 47 2.38 1.75 7.73
C TRP A 47 3.37 2.35 8.73
N LYS A 48 3.29 1.95 10.00
CA LYS A 48 4.16 2.47 11.06
C LYS A 48 5.59 1.97 10.96
N ASN A 49 5.77 0.68 10.66
CA ASN A 49 7.06 0.02 10.87
C ASN A 49 7.75 -0.40 9.56
N THR A 50 7.01 -0.92 8.58
CA THR A 50 7.60 -1.57 7.40
C THR A 50 7.57 -0.69 6.15
N TYR A 51 6.59 0.23 6.06
CA TYR A 51 6.40 1.07 4.88
C TYR A 51 7.64 1.88 4.50
N PHE A 52 8.35 2.45 5.47
CA PHE A 52 9.49 3.33 5.18
C PHE A 52 10.68 2.58 4.55
N GLU A 53 10.85 1.29 4.88
CA GLU A 53 11.88 0.44 4.26
C GLU A 53 11.47 0.07 2.83
N VAL A 54 10.23 -0.43 2.66
CA VAL A 54 9.65 -0.76 1.36
C VAL A 54 9.64 0.45 0.43
N LYS A 55 9.33 1.63 0.96
CA LYS A 55 9.36 2.92 0.26
C LYS A 55 10.73 3.23 -0.31
N LYS A 56 11.83 3.00 0.43
CA LYS A 56 13.18 3.28 -0.04
C LYS A 56 13.52 2.42 -1.27
N GLU A 57 13.25 1.12 -1.20
CA GLU A 57 13.47 0.20 -2.32
C GLU A 57 12.60 0.58 -3.53
N LEU A 58 11.30 0.81 -3.30
CA LEU A 58 10.36 1.12 -4.37
C LEU A 58 10.60 2.48 -5.01
N LYS A 59 11.04 3.48 -4.25
CA LYS A 59 11.41 4.79 -4.78
C LYS A 59 12.62 4.69 -5.71
N GLN A 60 13.60 3.83 -5.41
CA GLN A 60 14.75 3.58 -6.28
C GLN A 60 14.33 2.88 -7.57
N ARG A 61 13.47 1.85 -7.50
CA ARG A 61 13.03 1.09 -8.68
C ARG A 61 11.99 1.83 -9.53
N TYR A 62 11.13 2.64 -8.90
CA TYR A 62 10.01 3.32 -9.53
C TYR A 62 9.97 4.82 -9.17
N PRO A 63 10.96 5.62 -9.61
CA PRO A 63 11.11 7.03 -9.21
C PRO A 63 9.97 7.95 -9.70
N LYS A 64 9.24 7.54 -10.75
CA LYS A 64 8.11 8.31 -11.32
C LYS A 64 6.79 8.14 -10.53
N HIS A 65 6.73 7.21 -9.57
CA HIS A 65 5.52 6.96 -8.77
C HIS A 65 5.50 7.82 -7.51
N SER A 66 4.30 8.01 -6.93
CA SER A 66 4.15 8.77 -5.69
C SER A 66 4.46 7.89 -4.48
N TRP A 67 5.32 8.40 -3.60
CA TRP A 67 5.78 7.74 -2.38
C TRP A 67 5.70 8.74 -1.21
N PRO A 68 4.50 8.94 -0.63
CA PRO A 68 4.28 9.97 0.38
C PRO A 68 5.11 9.72 1.66
N GLU A 69 5.47 10.78 2.36
CA GLU A 69 6.04 10.67 3.73
C GLU A 69 4.97 10.22 4.72
N ASP A 70 3.74 10.73 4.57
CA ASP A 70 2.58 10.28 5.33
C ASP A 70 1.64 9.43 4.45
N PRO A 71 1.68 8.10 4.55
CA PRO A 71 0.80 7.21 3.78
C PRO A 71 -0.64 7.19 4.29
N LEU A 72 -0.90 7.65 5.52
CA LEU A 72 -2.21 7.59 6.18
C LEU A 72 -3.14 8.73 5.74
N THR A 73 -2.57 9.85 5.29
CA THR A 73 -3.34 10.99 4.75
C THR A 73 -3.23 11.13 3.24
N ALA A 74 -2.35 10.35 2.60
CA ALA A 74 -2.16 10.38 1.16
C ALA A 74 -3.40 9.86 0.42
N LYS A 75 -3.80 10.59 -0.64
CA LYS A 75 -4.87 10.15 -1.53
C LYS A 75 -4.43 8.92 -2.33
N ALA A 76 -5.23 7.86 -2.29
CA ALA A 76 -5.04 6.70 -3.15
C ALA A 76 -4.97 7.09 -4.63
N ILE A 77 -4.01 6.51 -5.36
CA ILE A 77 -3.83 6.74 -6.78
C ILE A 77 -3.67 5.41 -7.53
N SER A 78 -4.32 5.31 -8.68
CA SER A 78 -4.09 4.22 -9.62
C SER A 78 -3.01 4.67 -10.62
N GLY A 79 -1.75 4.34 -10.33
CA GLY A 79 -0.60 4.62 -11.20
C GLY A 79 0.00 6.03 -11.10
N VAL A 80 0.75 6.42 -12.13
CA VAL A 80 1.45 7.72 -12.18
C VAL A 80 0.45 8.84 -12.45
N LYS A 81 0.57 9.97 -11.73
CA LYS A 81 -0.21 11.18 -12.01
C LYS A 81 0.04 11.63 -13.45
N ARG A 82 -0.99 11.61 -14.30
CA ARG A 82 -0.94 12.20 -15.64
C ARG A 82 -0.95 13.72 -15.48
N LYS A 83 0.07 14.40 -16.01
CA LYS A 83 0.01 15.85 -16.26
C LYS A 83 -0.84 16.04 -17.51
N TYR A 84 -1.95 16.77 -17.38
CA TYR A 84 -2.61 17.39 -18.52
C TYR A 84 -1.84 18.66 -18.88
#